data_AF-A0AAU9MC18-F1
#
_entry.id   AF-A0AAU9MC18-F1
#
_cell.length_a   1.000
_cell.length_b   1.000
_cell.length_c   1.000
_cell.angle_alpha   90.00
_cell.angle_beta   90.00
_cell.angle_gamma   90.00
#
_symmetry.space_group_name_H-M   'P 1'
#
loop_
_entity.id
_entity.type
_entity.pdbx_description
1 polymer ?
#
loop_
_entity_poly.entity_id
_entity_poly.type
_entity_poly.pdbx_seq_one_letter_code
_entity_poly.pdbx_strand_id
1 'polypeptide(L)'
;MKKKEGEEVSFIERYKIGHFSKKKNQMINEKAGGIWNELLNEKASSSCSPAEICMKKLPRIPGYIKVRSVSTKQVLGTEKLQMEQELEKEKSKALEEEIRVIKEEQLQFQEEHIKHREEQNKKMEFMMSELSRLSQLH
;
A
#
# COMPACT_ATOMS: atom_id res chain seq x y z
N MET A 1 16.53 24.33 11.99
CA MET A 1 16.04 23.17 11.21
C MET A 1 16.22 23.50 9.75
N LYS A 2 17.05 22.77 8.99
CA LYS A 2 16.95 22.84 7.53
C LYS A 2 16.01 21.74 7.09
N LYS A 3 14.70 22.09 7.03
CA LYS A 3 13.74 21.37 6.21
C LYS A 3 14.22 21.58 4.77
N LYS A 4 14.77 20.55 4.14
CA LYS A 4 14.80 20.51 2.68
C LYS A 4 13.51 19.82 2.28
N GLU A 5 12.63 20.58 1.62
CA GLU A 5 11.60 20.06 0.72
C GLU A 5 10.40 19.31 1.30
N GLY A 6 10.05 19.46 2.58
CA GLY A 6 8.75 18.97 3.08
C GLY A 6 8.56 17.44 3.09
N GLU A 7 9.59 16.69 2.71
CA GLU A 7 9.61 15.23 2.74
C GLU A 7 9.89 14.70 4.15
N GLU A 8 9.18 13.64 4.51
CA GLU A 8 9.35 12.93 5.76
C GLU A 8 10.63 12.08 5.70
N VAL A 9 11.73 12.63 6.22
CA VAL A 9 13.03 11.94 6.20
C VAL A 9 13.06 10.83 7.26
N SER A 10 13.36 9.61 6.84
CA SER A 10 13.45 8.43 7.70
C SER A 10 14.58 8.53 8.73
N PHE A 11 14.50 7.76 9.83
CA PHE A 11 15.53 7.77 10.89
C PHE A 11 16.92 7.39 10.37
N ILE A 12 16.98 6.41 9.46
CA ILE A 12 18.23 5.97 8.81
C ILE A 12 18.79 7.11 7.95
N GLU A 13 17.97 7.81 7.18
CA GLU A 13 18.45 8.95 6.37
C GLU A 13 18.92 10.14 7.22
N ARG A 14 18.34 10.36 8.40
CA ARG A 14 18.85 11.36 9.35
C ARG A 14 20.27 11.04 9.82
N TYR A 15 20.61 9.76 9.97
CA TYR A 15 21.98 9.34 10.25
C TYR A 15 22.92 9.76 9.11
N LYS A 16 22.54 9.49 7.85
CA LYS A 16 23.30 9.91 6.67
C LYS A 16 23.48 11.43 6.63
N ILE A 17 22.41 12.20 6.83
CA ILE A 17 22.48 13.67 6.82
C ILE A 17 23.45 14.21 7.87
N GLY A 18 23.48 13.61 9.07
CA GLY A 18 24.38 14.03 10.15
C GLY A 18 25.86 13.67 9.93
N HIS A 19 26.14 12.60 9.18
CA HIS A 19 27.49 12.04 9.05
C HIS A 19 28.02 12.01 7.62
N PHE A 20 27.32 12.59 6.65
CA PHE A 20 27.78 12.68 5.27
C PHE A 20 28.42 14.04 5.00
N SER A 21 29.67 14.02 4.51
CA SER A 21 30.38 15.21 4.08
C SER A 21 30.14 15.47 2.60
N LYS A 22 29.34 16.48 2.27
CA LYS A 22 29.14 16.90 0.86
C LYS A 22 30.45 17.29 0.18
N LYS A 23 31.36 17.95 0.91
CA LYS A 23 32.67 18.38 0.37
C LYS A 23 33.54 17.19 -0.05
N LYS A 24 33.48 16.09 0.70
CA LYS A 24 34.27 14.88 0.42
C LYS A 24 33.49 13.81 -0.35
N ASN A 25 32.19 14.06 -0.62
CA ASN A 25 31.24 13.09 -1.18
C ASN A 25 31.25 11.70 -0.50
N GLN A 26 31.48 11.66 0.82
CA GLN A 26 31.59 10.42 1.58
C GLN A 26 31.20 10.65 3.05
N MET A 27 31.11 9.55 3.80
CA MET A 27 30.91 9.62 5.25
C MET A 27 32.10 10.31 5.94
N ILE A 28 31.82 11.03 7.03
CA ILE A 28 32.82 11.86 7.71
C ILE A 28 34.01 11.05 8.24
N ASN A 29 33.81 9.75 8.50
CA ASN A 29 34.85 8.79 8.88
C ASN A 29 34.42 7.35 8.54
N GLU A 30 35.37 6.42 8.59
CA GLU A 30 35.17 4.99 8.28
C GLU A 30 34.16 4.33 9.21
N LYS A 31 34.20 4.65 10.51
CA LYS A 31 33.23 4.12 11.49
C LYS A 31 31.79 4.46 11.14
N ALA A 32 31.55 5.70 10.70
CA ALA A 32 30.24 6.14 10.25
C ALA A 32 29.84 5.45 8.93
N GLY A 33 30.81 5.16 8.06
CA GLY A 33 30.60 4.30 6.88
C GLY A 33 30.18 2.89 7.23
N GLY A 34 30.86 2.24 8.18
CA GLY A 34 30.52 0.89 8.66
C GLY A 34 29.11 0.83 9.23
N ILE A 35 28.79 1.74 10.15
CA ILE A 35 27.45 1.82 10.75
C ILE A 35 26.38 2.11 9.69
N TRP A 36 26.66 2.98 8.71
CA TRP A 36 25.72 3.25 7.62
C TRP A 36 25.41 1.98 6.81
N ASN A 37 26.43 1.21 6.47
CA ASN A 37 26.24 -0.06 5.75
C ASN A 37 25.46 -1.08 6.60
N GLU A 38 25.73 -1.16 7.90
CA GLU A 38 24.95 -2.02 8.81
C GLU A 38 23.48 -1.62 8.90
N LEU A 39 23.19 -0.32 8.98
CA LEU A 39 21.82 0.21 8.98
C LEU A 39 21.09 -0.13 7.68
N LEU A 40 21.76 -0.02 6.53
CA LEU A 40 21.20 -0.38 5.23
C LEU A 40 20.96 -1.89 5.10
N ASN A 41 21.91 -2.71 5.53
CA ASN A 41 21.78 -4.16 5.50
C ASN A 41 20.60 -4.62 6.36
N GLU A 42 20.46 -4.09 7.58
CA GLU A 42 19.35 -4.44 8.46
C GLU A 42 17.99 -3.96 7.91
N LYS A 43 17.95 -2.79 7.25
CA LYS A 43 16.74 -2.31 6.56
C LYS A 43 16.32 -3.24 5.42
N ALA A 44 17.28 -3.83 4.71
CA ALA A 44 17.00 -4.78 3.64
C ALA A 44 16.63 -6.18 4.16
N SER A 45 17.14 -6.59 5.33
CA SER A 45 16.98 -7.95 5.85
C SER A 45 15.91 -8.11 6.93
N SER A 46 15.37 -7.02 7.47
CA SER A 46 14.41 -7.07 8.58
C SER A 46 13.12 -6.33 8.25
N SER A 47 12.03 -6.74 8.90
CA SER A 47 10.76 -6.02 8.92
C SER A 47 10.70 -4.94 10.02
N CYS A 48 11.85 -4.59 10.62
CA CYS A 48 11.91 -3.61 11.69
C CYS A 48 11.72 -2.19 11.15
N SER A 49 11.19 -1.32 12.00
CA SER A 49 11.04 0.09 11.64
C SER A 49 12.42 0.78 11.54
N PRO A 50 12.55 1.87 10.75
CA PRO A 50 13.81 2.63 10.67
C PRO A 50 14.35 3.09 12.03
N ALA A 51 13.49 3.49 12.98
CA ALA A 51 13.91 3.84 14.34
C ALA A 51 14.36 2.63 15.16
N GLU A 52 13.71 1.46 15.02
CA GLU A 52 14.14 0.21 15.67
C GLU A 52 15.53 -0.22 15.18
N ILE A 53 15.75 -0.18 13.86
CA ILE A 53 17.04 -0.48 13.25
C ILE A 53 18.12 0.47 13.79
N CYS A 54 17.80 1.77 13.87
CA CYS A 54 18.70 2.76 14.45
C CYS A 54 18.99 2.47 15.93
N MET A 55 17.99 2.09 16.74
CA MET A 55 18.18 1.72 18.15
C MET A 55 19.04 0.47 18.33
N LYS A 56 18.92 -0.50 17.41
CA LYS A 56 19.67 -1.76 17.46
C LYS A 56 21.15 -1.56 17.15
N LYS A 57 21.47 -0.70 16.18
CA LYS A 57 22.86 -0.48 15.70
C LYS A 57 23.55 0.72 16.33
N LEU A 58 22.81 1.72 16.82
CA LEU A 58 23.38 2.90 17.44
C LEU A 58 23.32 2.77 18.98
N PRO A 59 24.43 3.01 19.69
CA PRO A 59 24.45 2.97 21.16
C PRO A 59 23.58 4.06 21.81
N ARG A 60 23.18 5.08 21.04
CA ARG A 60 22.26 6.15 21.45
C ARG A 60 21.62 6.76 20.21
N ILE A 61 20.30 6.96 20.19
CA ILE A 61 19.66 7.81 19.17
C ILE A 61 20.15 9.25 19.38
N PRO A 62 20.89 9.83 18.42
CA PRO A 62 21.32 11.22 18.52
C PRO A 62 20.11 12.17 18.56
N GLY A 63 20.24 13.26 19.33
CA GLY A 63 19.15 14.22 19.52
C GLY A 63 18.70 14.95 18.24
N TYR A 64 19.48 14.92 17.16
CA TYR A 64 19.06 15.43 15.84
C TYR A 64 18.25 14.42 15.03
N ILE A 65 18.31 13.14 15.40
CA ILE A 65 17.46 12.09 14.86
C ILE A 65 16.10 12.12 15.57
N LYS A 66 16.06 12.38 16.88
CA LYS A 66 14.82 12.70 17.61
C LYS A 66 14.30 14.10 17.25
N VAL A 67 12.99 14.23 17.07
CA VAL A 67 12.33 15.55 17.14
C VAL A 67 12.51 16.07 18.57
N ARG A 68 12.84 17.36 18.75
CA ARG A 68 13.08 17.94 20.09
C ARG A 68 11.92 17.56 21.04
N SER A 69 12.27 17.08 22.23
CA SER A 69 11.32 16.74 23.31
C SER A 69 10.44 15.50 23.11
N VAL A 70 10.66 14.68 22.07
CA VAL A 70 9.90 13.43 21.87
C VAL A 70 10.62 12.23 22.51
N SER A 71 9.87 11.43 23.28
CA SER A 71 10.41 10.21 23.90
C SER A 71 10.68 9.12 22.86
N THR A 72 11.60 8.19 23.15
CA THR A 72 11.85 7.04 22.25
C THR A 72 10.58 6.21 22.04
N LYS A 73 9.77 6.03 23.09
CA LYS A 73 8.51 5.27 23.02
C LYS A 73 7.51 5.90 22.04
N GLN A 74 7.39 7.23 22.05
CA GLN A 74 6.50 7.94 21.13
C GLN A 74 6.97 7.77 19.68
N VAL A 75 8.27 7.95 19.41
CA VAL A 75 8.84 7.75 18.07
C VAL A 75 8.51 6.35 17.52
N LEU A 76 8.77 5.31 18.31
CA LEU A 76 8.51 3.92 17.91
C LEU A 76 7.01 3.67 17.71
N GLY A 77 6.16 4.22 18.58
CA GLY A 77 4.72 4.11 18.44
C GLY A 77 4.19 4.78 17.17
N THR A 78 4.70 5.96 16.82
CA THR A 78 4.27 6.68 15.61
C THR A 78 4.71 5.96 14.34
N GLU A 79 5.96 5.48 14.27
CA GLU A 79 6.42 4.69 13.10
C GLU A 79 5.64 3.38 12.95
N LYS A 80 5.38 2.68 14.06
CA LYS A 80 4.58 1.45 14.02
C LYS A 80 3.17 1.72 13.50
N LEU A 81 2.53 2.80 13.98
CA LEU A 81 1.22 3.21 13.48
C LEU A 81 1.23 3.58 12.00
N GLN A 82 2.29 4.25 11.52
CA GLN A 82 2.45 4.54 10.09
C GLN A 82 2.57 3.27 9.26
N MET A 83 3.40 2.30 9.69
CA MET A 83 3.52 1.01 9.01
C MET A 83 2.20 0.22 9.00
N GLU A 84 1.49 0.17 10.12
CA GLU A 84 0.17 -0.46 10.21
C GLU A 84 -0.84 0.22 9.28
N GLN A 85 -0.82 1.55 9.21
CA GLN A 85 -1.70 2.31 8.32
C GLN A 85 -1.39 2.06 6.84
N GLU A 86 -0.12 1.97 6.45
CA GLU A 86 0.28 1.64 5.07
C GLU A 86 -0.17 0.24 4.68
N LEU A 87 0.02 -0.73 5.57
CA LEU A 87 -0.44 -2.10 5.36
C LEU A 87 -1.98 -2.16 5.22
N GLU A 88 -2.72 -1.43 6.05
CA GLU A 88 -4.18 -1.40 5.98
C GLU A 88 -4.67 -0.75 4.68
N LYS A 89 -3.98 0.31 4.20
CA LYS A 89 -4.26 0.92 2.90
C LYS A 89 -4.02 -0.06 1.75
N GLU A 90 -2.96 -0.86 1.81
CA GLU A 90 -2.66 -1.86 0.79
C GLU A 90 -3.74 -2.96 0.75
N LYS A 91 -4.13 -3.48 1.92
CA LYS A 91 -5.24 -4.43 2.04
C LYS A 91 -6.56 -3.85 1.53
N SER A 92 -6.86 -2.60 1.89
CA SER A 92 -8.08 -1.93 1.44
C SER A 92 -8.12 -1.80 -0.08
N LYS A 93 -6.99 -1.42 -0.71
CA LYS A 93 -6.90 -1.36 -2.18
C LYS A 93 -7.10 -2.72 -2.85
N ALA A 94 -6.51 -3.78 -2.28
CA ALA A 94 -6.70 -5.14 -2.79
C ALA A 94 -8.18 -5.56 -2.72
N LEU A 95 -8.84 -5.28 -1.60
CA LEU A 95 -10.26 -5.57 -1.41
C LEU A 95 -11.16 -4.74 -2.34
N GLU A 96 -10.83 -3.46 -2.55
CA GLU A 96 -11.55 -2.60 -3.50
C GLU A 96 -11.49 -3.14 -4.93
N GLU A 97 -10.33 -3.63 -5.37
CA GLU A 97 -10.18 -4.25 -6.69
C GLU A 97 -10.94 -5.57 -6.80
N GLU A 98 -10.91 -6.41 -5.76
CA GLU A 98 -11.71 -7.65 -5.72
C GLU A 98 -13.22 -7.37 -5.81
N ILE A 99 -13.71 -6.39 -5.04
CA ILE A 99 -15.11 -5.95 -5.10
C ILE A 99 -15.47 -5.45 -6.50
N ARG A 100 -14.55 -4.73 -7.15
CA ARG A 100 -14.76 -4.22 -8.51
C ARG A 100 -14.89 -5.37 -9.52
N VAL A 101 -14.00 -6.36 -9.48
CA VAL A 101 -14.07 -7.54 -10.35
C VAL A 101 -15.39 -8.28 -10.15
N ILE A 102 -15.78 -8.55 -8.89
CA ILE A 102 -17.04 -9.24 -8.59
C ILE A 102 -18.25 -8.47 -9.12
N LYS A 103 -18.25 -7.13 -9.02
CA LYS A 103 -19.32 -6.29 -9.56
C LYS A 103 -19.39 -6.34 -11.08
N GLU A 104 -18.24 -6.31 -11.76
CA GLU A 104 -18.18 -6.42 -13.22
C GLU A 104 -18.71 -7.79 -13.69
N GLU A 105 -18.31 -8.88 -13.03
CA GLU A 105 -18.81 -10.24 -13.33
C GLU A 105 -20.32 -10.38 -13.07
N GLN A 106 -20.82 -9.84 -11.95
CA GLN A 106 -22.25 -9.85 -11.65
C GLN A 106 -23.06 -9.07 -12.68
N LEU A 107 -22.54 -7.93 -13.15
CA LEU A 107 -23.22 -7.13 -14.18
C LEU A 107 -23.31 -7.90 -15.50
N GLN A 108 -22.20 -8.50 -15.94
CA GLN A 108 -22.18 -9.33 -17.15
C GLN A 108 -23.16 -10.50 -17.06
N PHE A 109 -23.16 -11.22 -15.93
CA PHE A 109 -24.08 -12.32 -15.70
C PHE A 109 -25.56 -11.88 -15.74
N GLN A 110 -25.87 -10.72 -15.16
CA GLN A 110 -27.23 -10.16 -15.20
C GLN A 110 -27.66 -9.78 -16.62
N GLU A 111 -26.78 -9.14 -17.39
CA GLU A 111 -27.05 -8.76 -18.78
C GLU A 111 -27.30 -10.00 -19.66
N GLU A 112 -26.48 -11.04 -19.52
CA GLU A 112 -26.66 -12.31 -20.24
C GLU A 112 -27.98 -12.99 -19.86
N HIS A 113 -28.32 -13.01 -18.57
CA HIS A 113 -29.56 -13.60 -18.10
C HIS A 113 -30.80 -12.85 -18.62
N ILE A 114 -30.77 -11.52 -18.63
CA ILE A 114 -31.85 -10.69 -19.21
C ILE A 114 -31.99 -10.99 -20.70
N LYS A 115 -30.89 -10.98 -21.45
CA LYS A 115 -30.90 -11.24 -22.90
C LYS A 115 -31.44 -12.63 -23.22
N HIS A 116 -31.01 -13.65 -22.49
CA HIS A 116 -31.50 -15.02 -22.66
C HIS A 116 -33.01 -15.11 -22.36
N ARG A 117 -33.48 -14.46 -21.29
CA ARG A 117 -34.90 -14.42 -20.92
C ARG A 117 -35.74 -13.72 -22.00
N GLU A 118 -35.28 -12.59 -22.53
CA GLU A 118 -35.96 -11.90 -23.63
C GLU A 118 -36.06 -12.77 -24.88
N GLU A 119 -35.01 -13.51 -25.21
CA GLU A 119 -35.02 -14.43 -26.35
C GLU A 119 -36.01 -15.59 -26.16
N GLN A 120 -36.06 -16.17 -24.95
CA GLN A 120 -37.05 -17.19 -24.61
C GLN A 120 -38.49 -16.65 -24.69
N ASN A 121 -38.73 -15.45 -24.18
CA ASN A 121 -40.05 -14.81 -24.27
C ASN A 121 -40.49 -14.59 -25.72
N LYS A 122 -39.60 -14.09 -26.58
CA LYS A 122 -39.89 -13.91 -28.02
C LYS A 122 -40.23 -15.23 -28.71
N LYS A 123 -39.48 -16.31 -28.41
CA LYS A 123 -39.78 -17.65 -28.95
C LYS A 123 -41.13 -18.16 -28.48
N MET A 124 -41.46 -17.94 -27.20
CA MET A 124 -42.75 -18.33 -26.64
C MET A 124 -43.91 -17.54 -27.25
N GLU A 125 -43.79 -16.23 -27.38
CA GLU A 125 -44.79 -15.37 -28.05
C GLU A 125 -45.01 -15.79 -29.51
N PHE A 126 -43.94 -16.12 -30.22
CA PHE A 126 -44.04 -16.65 -31.58
C PHE A 126 -44.81 -17.98 -31.61
N MET A 127 -44.46 -18.95 -30.76
CA MET A 127 -45.19 -20.23 -30.70
C MET A 127 -46.67 -20.05 -30.33
N MET A 128 -46.98 -19.17 -29.37
CA MET A 128 -48.35 -18.88 -28.96
C MET A 128 -49.18 -18.24 -30.08
N SER A 129 -48.57 -17.34 -30.87
CA SER A 129 -49.26 -16.72 -32.01
C SER A 129 -49.52 -17.72 -33.14
N GLU A 130 -48.57 -18.61 -33.46
CA GLU A 130 -48.78 -19.69 -34.43
C GLU A 130 -49.85 -20.70 -33.97
N LEU A 131 -49.83 -21.11 -32.70
CA LEU A 131 -50.87 -21.98 -32.14
C LEU A 131 -52.26 -21.33 -32.22
N SER A 132 -52.36 -20.04 -31.89
CA SER A 132 -53.61 -19.28 -32.01
C SER A 132 -54.10 -19.23 -33.47
N ARG A 133 -53.20 -18.99 -34.43
CA ARG A 133 -53.52 -18.98 -35.86
C ARG A 133 -54.03 -20.33 -36.35
N LEU A 134 -53.38 -21.43 -35.96
CA LEU A 134 -53.79 -22.78 -36.32
C LEU A 134 -55.14 -23.15 -35.71
N SER A 135 -55.43 -22.70 -34.48
CA SER A 135 -56.72 -22.94 -33.83
C SER A 135 -57.91 -22.24 -34.49
N GLN A 136 -57.66 -21.16 -35.25
CA GLN A 136 -58.70 -20.41 -35.98
C GLN A 136 -59.00 -20.97 -37.38
N LEU A 137 -58.20 -21.94 -37.86
CA LEU A 137 -58.35 -22.59 -39.17
C LEU A 137 -59.19 -23.89 -39.11
N HIS A 138 -59.64 -24.28 -37.92
CA HIS A 138 -60.54 -25.41 -37.63
C HIS A 138 -61.86 -24.88 -37.07
#